data_AF-E3SC49-F1
#
_entry.id   AF-E3SC49-F1
#
_cell.length_a   1.000
_cell.length_b   1.000
_cell.length_c   1.000
_cell.angle_alpha   90.00
_cell.angle_beta   90.00
_cell.angle_gamma   90.00
#
_symmetry.space_group_name_H-M   'P 1'
#
loop_
_entity.id
_entity.type
_entity.pdbx_description
1 polymer ?
#
loop_
_entity_poly.entity_id
_entity_poly.type
_entity_poly.pdbx_seq_one_letter_code
_entity_poly.pdbx_strand_id
1 'polypeptide(L)'
;MPKIGYYRSYGKTFRGPRRPFEKERLDSELKLVGEYGLRNKRELWRVQLALSKLRGAARELLTLDEDDPKRIFQGNSLLRRMYRYGLLDQEKQSKLDYILALTPADFLERRLQTQVFKLGLAKSIHHARV
;
A
#
# COMPACT_ATOMS: atom_id res chain seq x y z
N MET A 1 38.91 22.48 9.72
CA MET A 1 38.27 21.36 8.99
C MET A 1 36.78 21.62 8.90
N PRO A 2 36.18 21.72 7.71
CA PRO A 2 34.73 21.79 7.61
C PRO A 2 34.13 20.45 8.07
N LYS A 3 33.30 20.48 9.12
CA LYS A 3 32.50 19.32 9.55
C LYS A 3 31.26 19.26 8.66
N ILE A 4 31.14 18.24 7.83
CA ILE A 4 29.91 17.96 7.07
C ILE A 4 28.86 17.45 8.06
N GLY A 5 27.88 18.30 8.40
CA GLY A 5 26.86 18.06 9.44
C GLY A 5 25.49 17.66 8.90
N TYR A 6 25.42 16.89 7.81
CA TYR A 6 24.14 16.49 7.20
C TYR A 6 23.89 15.00 7.37
N TYR A 7 23.19 14.61 8.45
CA TYR A 7 22.83 13.22 8.76
C TYR A 7 21.38 12.85 8.40
N ARG A 8 20.71 13.68 7.58
CA ARG A 8 19.32 13.43 7.19
C ARG A 8 19.22 12.34 6.13
N SER A 9 18.49 11.26 6.44
CA SER A 9 18.22 10.21 5.45
C SER A 9 17.03 10.57 4.55
N TYR A 10 17.13 10.20 3.28
CA TYR A 10 16.04 10.34 2.30
C TYR A 10 15.75 8.98 1.67
N GLY A 11 14.49 8.58 1.64
CA GLY A 11 14.04 7.31 1.07
C GLY A 11 13.23 7.49 -0.21
N LYS A 12 13.39 6.57 -1.17
CA LYS A 12 12.50 6.49 -2.33
C LYS A 12 11.15 5.87 -1.93
N THR A 13 10.07 6.54 -2.32
CA THR A 13 8.69 6.12 -2.01
C THR A 13 7.99 5.39 -3.15
N PHE A 14 8.60 5.31 -4.33
CA PHE A 14 8.04 4.64 -5.50
C PHE A 14 9.15 3.93 -6.28
N ARG A 15 8.76 2.96 -7.10
CA ARG A 15 9.63 2.30 -8.07
C ARG A 15 8.88 2.21 -9.39
N GLY A 16 9.51 2.62 -10.49
CA GLY A 16 8.92 2.51 -11.82
C GLY A 16 8.88 1.07 -12.32
N PRO A 17 8.03 0.78 -13.31
CA PRO A 17 7.94 -0.55 -13.93
C PRO A 17 9.24 -0.89 -14.68
N ARG A 18 9.57 -2.18 -14.76
CA ARG A 18 10.71 -2.66 -15.57
C ARG A 18 10.48 -2.47 -17.06
N ARG A 19 9.25 -2.71 -17.54
CA ARG A 19 8.84 -2.58 -18.94
C ARG A 19 7.93 -1.35 -19.11
N PRO A 20 8.43 -0.25 -19.72
CA PRO A 20 7.67 1.00 -19.78
C PRO A 20 6.44 0.99 -20.68
N PHE A 21 6.43 0.18 -21.74
CA PHE A 21 5.40 0.22 -22.80
C PHE A 21 4.67 -1.12 -22.96
N GLU A 22 4.14 -1.63 -21.86
CA GLU A 22 3.35 -2.87 -21.85
C GLU A 22 1.87 -2.52 -21.80
N LYS A 23 1.12 -2.85 -22.86
CA LYS A 23 -0.26 -2.42 -23.06
C LYS A 23 -1.17 -2.79 -21.88
N GLU A 24 -1.14 -4.05 -21.46
CA GLU A 24 -1.97 -4.55 -20.35
C GLU A 24 -1.74 -3.78 -19.04
N ARG A 25 -0.47 -3.48 -18.73
CA ARG A 25 -0.12 -2.66 -17.56
C ARG A 25 -0.59 -1.23 -17.72
N LEU A 26 -0.40 -0.63 -18.89
CA LEU A 26 -0.82 0.75 -19.13
C LEU A 26 -2.34 0.91 -18.98
N ASP A 27 -3.11 -0.03 -19.52
CA ASP A 27 -4.58 -0.04 -19.47
C ASP A 27 -5.10 -0.26 -18.05
N SER A 28 -4.55 -1.25 -17.32
CA SER A 28 -4.93 -1.51 -15.92
C SER A 28 -4.57 -0.36 -14.98
N GLU A 29 -3.39 0.23 -15.14
CA GLU A 29 -2.99 1.41 -14.36
C GLU A 29 -3.89 2.61 -14.68
N LEU A 30 -4.25 2.82 -15.95
CA LEU A 30 -5.09 3.94 -16.36
C LEU A 30 -6.50 3.81 -15.79
N LYS A 31 -7.06 2.59 -15.78
CA LYS A 31 -8.34 2.29 -15.14
C LYS A 31 -8.34 2.67 -13.67
N LEU A 32 -7.35 2.21 -12.90
CA LEU A 32 -7.21 2.56 -11.49
C LEU A 32 -7.00 4.06 -11.25
N VAL A 33 -6.23 4.73 -12.11
CA VAL A 33 -6.02 6.18 -12.03
C VAL A 33 -7.32 6.95 -12.24
N GLY A 34 -8.15 6.52 -13.19
CA GLY A 34 -9.47 7.11 -13.44
C GLY A 34 -10.45 6.86 -12.30
N GLU A 35 -10.63 5.61 -11.89
CA GLU A 35 -11.56 5.20 -10.82
C GLU A 35 -11.31 5.94 -9.50
N TYR A 36 -10.04 6.11 -9.13
CA TYR A 36 -9.63 6.72 -7.86
C TYR A 36 -9.23 8.19 -7.97
N GLY A 37 -9.39 8.83 -9.13
CA GLY A 37 -9.07 10.25 -9.33
C GLY A 37 -7.62 10.61 -9.00
N LEU A 38 -6.67 9.77 -9.43
CA LEU A 38 -5.24 9.99 -9.20
C LEU A 38 -4.69 11.03 -10.18
N ARG A 39 -3.78 11.92 -9.74
CA ARG A 39 -3.18 12.93 -10.62
C ARG A 39 -2.13 12.34 -11.56
N ASN A 40 -1.38 11.35 -11.10
CA ASN A 40 -0.28 10.76 -11.85
C ASN A 40 -0.06 9.28 -11.50
N LYS A 41 0.60 8.54 -12.42
CA LYS A 41 0.98 7.13 -12.20
C LYS A 41 1.93 6.94 -11.02
N ARG A 42 2.66 8.00 -10.63
CA ARG A 42 3.54 7.97 -9.46
C ARG A 42 2.78 7.75 -8.16
N GLU A 43 1.56 8.27 -8.02
CA GLU A 43 0.69 7.98 -6.85
C GLU A 43 0.39 6.49 -6.76
N LEU A 44 0.04 5.86 -7.89
CA LEU A 44 -0.18 4.42 -7.96
C LEU A 44 1.09 3.62 -7.63
N TRP A 45 2.23 4.00 -8.19
CA TRP A 45 3.51 3.31 -7.95
C TRP A 45 3.99 3.43 -6.49
N ARG A 46 3.58 4.46 -5.75
CA ARG A 46 3.84 4.56 -4.30
C ARG A 46 3.06 3.49 -3.54
N VAL A 47 1.78 3.32 -3.86
CA VAL A 47 0.92 2.29 -3.26
C VAL A 47 1.45 0.90 -3.59
N GLN A 48 1.80 0.64 -4.85
CA GLN A 48 2.39 -0.63 -5.27
C GLN A 48 3.70 -0.94 -4.55
N LEU A 49 4.58 0.06 -4.34
CA LEU A 49 5.81 -0.16 -3.59
C LEU A 49 5.53 -0.48 -2.11
N ALA A 50 4.58 0.22 -1.48
CA ALA A 50 4.20 -0.04 -0.10
C ALA A 50 3.64 -1.46 0.07
N LEU A 51 2.74 -1.86 -0.81
CA LEU A 51 2.16 -3.20 -0.86
C LEU A 51 3.24 -4.26 -1.14
N SER A 52 4.19 -4.00 -2.05
CA SER A 52 5.31 -4.90 -2.30
C SER A 52 6.21 -5.11 -1.08
N LYS A 53 6.45 -4.06 -0.27
CA LYS A 53 7.21 -4.17 0.98
C LYS A 53 6.45 -4.98 2.03
N LEU A 54 5.14 -4.77 2.15
CA LEU A 54 4.29 -5.53 3.07
C LEU A 54 4.24 -7.01 2.70
N ARG A 55 4.03 -7.34 1.43
CA ARG A 55 4.07 -8.73 0.93
C ARG A 55 5.46 -9.35 1.04
N GLY A 56 6.53 -8.55 0.93
CA GLY A 56 7.90 -8.99 1.19
C GLY A 56 8.06 -9.46 2.64
N ALA A 57 7.69 -8.61 3.60
CA ALA A 57 7.73 -8.94 5.01
C ALA A 57 6.84 -10.14 5.36
N ALA A 58 5.62 -10.21 4.82
CA ALA A 58 4.72 -11.34 5.05
C ALA A 58 5.33 -12.67 4.56
N ARG A 59 5.95 -12.68 3.36
CA ARG A 59 6.62 -13.90 2.85
C ARG A 59 7.79 -14.34 3.73
N GLU A 60 8.62 -13.43 4.20
CA GLU A 60 9.74 -13.75 5.11
C GLU A 60 9.26 -14.32 6.46
N LEU A 61 8.12 -13.85 6.97
CA LEU A 61 7.55 -14.36 8.21
C LEU A 61 6.87 -15.72 8.00
N LEU A 62 6.27 -15.94 6.83
CA LEU A 62 5.59 -17.19 6.50
C LEU A 62 6.54 -18.37 6.33
N THR A 63 7.82 -18.13 6.04
CA THR A 63 8.85 -19.18 5.98
C THR A 63 9.35 -19.67 7.34
N LEU A 64 9.10 -18.92 8.41
CA LEU A 64 9.49 -19.30 9.77
C LEU A 64 8.41 -20.20 10.40
N ASP A 65 8.80 -21.02 11.37
CA ASP A 65 7.86 -21.83 12.14
C ASP A 65 6.87 -20.97 12.93
N GLU A 66 5.69 -21.51 13.21
CA GLU A 66 4.60 -20.78 13.88
C GLU A 66 5.00 -20.28 15.28
N ASP A 67 5.82 -21.05 15.99
CA ASP A 67 6.30 -20.76 17.34
C ASP A 67 7.55 -19.86 17.38
N ASP A 68 8.10 -19.49 16.22
CA ASP A 68 9.28 -18.63 16.18
C ASP A 68 8.95 -17.25 16.78
N PRO A 69 9.76 -16.75 17.75
CA PRO A 69 9.45 -15.50 18.45
C PRO A 69 9.42 -14.28 17.53
N LYS A 70 10.21 -14.30 16.44
CA LYS A 70 10.22 -13.24 15.43
C LYS A 70 8.92 -13.28 14.63
N ARG A 71 8.42 -14.46 14.25
CA ARG A 71 7.13 -14.61 13.55
C ARG A 71 5.98 -14.11 14.41
N ILE A 72 5.93 -14.51 15.68
CA ILE A 72 4.86 -14.09 16.61
C ILE A 72 4.87 -12.57 16.77
N PHE A 73 6.02 -11.97 17.08
CA PHE A 73 6.09 -10.54 17.33
C PHE A 73 5.87 -9.71 16.06
N GLN A 74 6.63 -9.97 15.00
CA GLN A 74 6.56 -9.18 13.77
C GLN A 74 5.25 -9.44 13.02
N GLY A 75 4.76 -10.69 13.01
CA GLY A 75 3.48 -11.06 12.40
C GLY A 75 2.31 -10.34 13.05
N ASN A 76 2.23 -10.36 14.38
CA ASN A 76 1.19 -9.62 15.12
C ASN A 76 1.30 -8.11 14.89
N SER A 77 2.52 -7.56 14.83
CA SER A 77 2.72 -6.13 14.54
C SER A 77 2.23 -5.74 13.14
N LEU A 78 2.41 -6.65 12.17
CA LEU A 78 2.02 -6.45 10.78
C LEU A 78 0.50 -6.48 10.64
N LEU A 79 -0.16 -7.48 11.23
CA LEU A 79 -1.63 -7.60 11.26
C LEU A 79 -2.27 -6.40 11.97
N ARG A 80 -1.73 -5.99 13.13
CA ARG A 80 -2.23 -4.81 13.87
C ARG A 80 -2.18 -3.54 13.04
N ARG A 81 -1.14 -3.38 12.20
CA ARG A 81 -1.03 -2.25 11.27
C ARG A 81 -2.12 -2.32 10.19
N MET A 82 -2.38 -3.51 9.64
CA MET A 82 -3.41 -3.69 8.61
C MET A 82 -4.82 -3.40 9.14
N TYR A 83 -5.15 -3.85 10.35
CA TYR A 83 -6.43 -3.54 10.99
C TYR A 83 -6.60 -2.04 11.27
N ARG A 84 -5.55 -1.38 11.76
CA ARG A 84 -5.59 0.06 12.02
C ARG A 84 -5.84 0.87 10.75
N TYR A 85 -5.28 0.43 9.63
CA TYR A 85 -5.56 1.06 8.33
C TYR A 85 -6.89 0.64 7.73
N GLY A 86 -7.58 -0.35 8.29
CA GLY A 86 -8.84 -0.90 7.78
C GLY A 86 -8.67 -1.61 6.44
N LEU A 87 -7.51 -2.24 6.22
CA LEU A 87 -7.23 -3.03 5.02
C LEU A 87 -7.67 -4.49 5.18
N LEU A 88 -7.70 -4.98 6.41
CA LEU A 88 -8.18 -6.30 6.78
C LEU A 88 -9.23 -6.16 7.88
N ASP A 89 -10.16 -7.11 7.92
CA ASP A 89 -11.16 -7.24 8.98
C ASP A 89 -10.62 -8.16 10.09
N GLN A 90 -10.65 -7.68 11.33
CA GLN A 90 -10.04 -8.38 12.47
C GLN A 90 -10.73 -9.70 12.80
N GLU A 91 -12.04 -9.78 12.54
CA GLU A 91 -12.85 -10.97 12.86
C GLU A 91 -12.68 -12.07 11.82
N LYS A 92 -12.42 -11.70 10.56
CA LYS A 92 -12.40 -12.65 9.43
C LYS A 92 -11.00 -12.97 8.92
N GLN A 93 -10.03 -12.07 9.12
CA GLN A 93 -8.74 -12.11 8.43
C GLN A 93 -7.57 -12.01 9.40
N SER A 94 -7.47 -12.99 10.29
CA SER A 94 -6.43 -13.08 11.32
C SER A 94 -5.12 -13.76 10.89
N LYS A 95 -5.09 -14.37 9.71
CA LYS A 95 -3.90 -15.06 9.18
C LYS A 95 -3.01 -14.11 8.37
N LEU A 96 -1.69 -14.34 8.43
CA LEU A 96 -0.71 -13.60 7.63
C LEU A 96 -0.91 -13.77 6.12
N ASP A 97 -1.48 -14.89 5.68
CA ASP A 97 -1.72 -15.19 4.27
C ASP A 97 -2.64 -14.18 3.58
N TYR A 98 -3.58 -13.58 4.32
CA TYR A 98 -4.48 -12.57 3.76
C TYR A 98 -3.74 -11.31 3.28
N ILE A 99 -2.57 -11.01 3.87
CA ILE A 99 -1.72 -9.89 3.43
C ILE A 99 -1.19 -10.13 2.01
N LEU A 100 -0.98 -11.39 1.62
CA LEU A 100 -0.54 -11.74 0.26
C LEU A 100 -1.62 -11.45 -0.78
N ALA A 101 -2.89 -11.58 -0.42
CA ALA A 101 -4.04 -11.35 -1.29
C ALA A 101 -4.38 -9.87 -1.51
N LEU A 102 -3.92 -8.97 -0.63
CA LEU A 102 -4.23 -7.52 -0.71
C LEU A 102 -3.91 -6.92 -2.07
N THR A 103 -4.82 -6.18 -2.64
CA THR A 103 -4.68 -5.52 -3.95
C THR A 103 -4.34 -4.02 -3.81
N PRO A 104 -3.84 -3.37 -4.88
CA PRO A 104 -3.66 -1.92 -4.86
C PRO A 104 -4.96 -1.14 -4.66
N ALA A 105 -6.11 -1.71 -5.08
CA ALA A 105 -7.41 -1.11 -4.90
C ALA A 105 -7.75 -0.95 -3.41
N ASP A 106 -7.50 -1.98 -2.59
CA ASP A 106 -7.77 -1.95 -1.14
C ASP A 106 -7.11 -0.75 -0.45
N PHE A 107 -5.87 -0.42 -0.85
CA PHE A 107 -5.17 0.76 -0.33
C PHE A 107 -5.75 2.08 -0.85
N LEU A 108 -6.15 2.12 -2.11
CA LEU A 108 -6.77 3.30 -2.71
C LEU A 108 -8.15 3.57 -2.10
N GLU A 109 -8.90 2.53 -1.73
CA GLU A 109 -10.16 2.68 -1.02
C GLU A 109 -10.01 3.34 0.36
N ARG A 110 -8.87 3.14 1.03
CA ARG A 110 -8.57 3.75 2.34
C ARG A 110 -7.97 5.14 2.25
N ARG A 111 -7.75 5.66 1.04
CA ARG A 111 -7.27 7.04 0.82
C ARG A 111 -8.32 8.04 1.31
N LEU A 112 -7.89 9.14 1.94
CA LEU A 112 -8.83 10.15 2.43
C LEU A 112 -9.78 10.68 1.33
N GLN A 113 -9.26 10.92 0.13
CA GLN A 113 -10.05 11.34 -1.04
C GLN A 113 -11.22 10.38 -1.34
N THR A 114 -10.99 9.07 -1.31
CA THR A 114 -12.03 8.07 -1.59
C THR A 114 -12.97 7.91 -0.41
N GLN A 115 -12.48 8.05 0.82
CA GLN A 115 -13.31 8.07 2.02
C GLN A 115 -14.28 9.26 2.02
N VAL A 116 -13.81 10.47 1.70
CA VAL A 116 -14.65 11.69 1.59
C VAL A 116 -15.74 11.51 0.53
N PHE A 117 -15.38 10.93 -0.62
CA PHE A 117 -16.35 10.62 -1.67
C PHE A 117 -17.36 9.55 -1.23
N LYS A 118 -16.91 8.44 -0.62
CA LYS A 118 -17.79 7.37 -0.13
C LYS A 118 -18.71 7.83 1.02
N LEU A 119 -18.28 8.82 1.81
CA LEU A 119 -19.10 9.46 2.85
C LEU A 119 -20.16 10.44 2.30
N GLY A 120 -20.21 10.66 0.98
CA GLY A 120 -21.18 11.54 0.34
C GLY A 120 -20.89 13.04 0.53
N LEU A 121 -19.74 13.41 1.10
CA LEU A 121 -19.33 14.80 1.31
C LEU A 121 -18.94 15.51 0.01
N ALA A 122 -18.67 14.75 -1.05
CA ALA A 122 -18.30 15.27 -2.36
C ALA A 122 -19.12 14.59 -3.47
N LYS A 123 -19.46 15.38 -4.50
CA LYS A 123 -20.22 14.93 -5.68
C LYS A 123 -19.45 13.96 -6.60
N SER A 124 -18.13 14.01 -6.59
CA SER A 124 -17.27 13.15 -7.43
C SER A 124 -15.92 12.92 -6.76
N ILE A 125 -15.17 11.92 -7.22
CA ILE A 125 -13.82 11.65 -6.72
C ILE A 125 -12.84 12.81 -6.98
N HIS A 126 -13.09 13.58 -8.03
CA HIS A 126 -12.32 14.78 -8.36
C HIS A 126 -12.71 15.95 -7.46
N HIS A 127 -14.00 16.12 -7.13
CA HIS A 127 -14.44 17.11 -6.16
C HIS A 127 -13.88 16.81 -4.77
N ALA A 128 -13.80 15.54 -4.37
CA ALA A 128 -13.20 15.13 -3.10
C ALA A 128 -11.69 15.44 -2.95
N ARG A 129 -11.06 15.92 -4.02
CA ARG A 129 -9.62 16.22 -4.08
C ARG A 129 -9.30 17.71 -4.07
N VAL A 130 -10.23 18.55 -4.53
CA VAL A 130 -10.09 20.00 -4.62
C VAL A 130 -10.21 20.60 -3.23
#